data_AF-A0A8T4YP41-F1
#
_entry.id   AF-A0A8T4YP41-F1
#
_cell.length_a   1.000
_cell.length_b   1.000
_cell.length_c   1.000
_cell.angle_alpha   90.00
_cell.angle_beta   90.00
_cell.angle_gamma   90.00
#
_symmetry.space_group_name_H-M   'P 1'
#
loop_
_entity.id
_entity.type
_entity.pdbx_description
1 polymer ?
#
loop_
_entity_poly.entity_id
_entity_poly.type
_entity_poly.pdbx_seq_one_letter_code
_entity_poly.pdbx_strand_id
1 'polypeptide(L)'
;MGYIYLYTGTGAGKTTNALGLALRSIGHKHKVVIIQFLKWWKNTGEYKIRKMLAPYYEIYQFGRRGWHGLSNLGEEDRKLAKKGLKFAEKIVREKKPHLLVLDEINLALHCNL
;
A
#
# COMPACT_ATOMS: atom_id res chain seq x y z
N MET A 1 -3.30 19.21 -11.38
CA MET A 1 -4.48 18.39 -10.99
C MET A 1 -4.02 16.99 -10.66
N GLY A 2 -4.63 16.32 -9.68
CA GLY A 2 -4.33 14.93 -9.30
C GLY A 2 -5.55 14.04 -9.54
N TYR A 3 -5.34 12.76 -9.84
CA TYR A 3 -6.39 11.78 -10.06
C TYR A 3 -6.42 10.75 -8.94
N ILE A 4 -7.61 10.25 -8.62
CA ILE A 4 -7.81 9.13 -7.70
C ILE A 4 -8.29 7.94 -8.53
N TYR A 5 -7.55 6.83 -8.45
CA TYR A 5 -7.91 5.57 -9.09
C TYR A 5 -8.40 4.59 -8.03
N LEU A 6 -9.63 4.08 -8.19
CA LEU A 6 -10.22 3.09 -7.30
C LEU A 6 -10.30 1.73 -8.01
N TYR A 7 -9.44 0.80 -7.63
CA TYR A 7 -9.54 -0.59 -8.06
C TYR A 7 -10.30 -1.41 -7.01
N THR A 8 -11.53 -1.82 -7.33
CA THR A 8 -12.42 -2.57 -6.43
C THR A 8 -13.01 -3.81 -7.11
N GLY A 9 -13.80 -4.60 -6.39
CA GLY A 9 -14.40 -5.86 -6.84
C GLY A 9 -13.68 -7.10 -6.29
N THR A 10 -14.31 -8.27 -6.45
CA THR A 10 -13.82 -9.55 -5.93
C THR A 10 -12.77 -10.22 -6.82
N GLY A 11 -12.66 -9.78 -8.08
CA GLY A 11 -11.67 -10.30 -9.02
C GLY A 11 -10.21 -10.05 -8.59
N ALA A 12 -9.32 -10.91 -9.07
CA ALA A 12 -7.89 -10.70 -8.99
C ALA A 12 -7.46 -9.49 -9.84
N GLY A 13 -6.31 -8.88 -9.51
CA GLY A 13 -5.68 -7.85 -10.34
C GLY A 13 -5.70 -6.42 -9.79
N LYS A 14 -6.40 -6.13 -8.68
CA LYS A 14 -6.42 -4.79 -8.05
C LYS A 14 -5.00 -4.29 -7.72
N THR A 15 -4.26 -5.08 -6.93
CA THR A 15 -2.88 -4.78 -6.57
C THR A 15 -1.97 -4.79 -7.80
N THR A 16 -2.16 -5.74 -8.73
CA THR A 16 -1.35 -5.82 -9.95
C THR A 16 -1.50 -4.59 -10.84
N ASN A 17 -2.72 -4.07 -11.00
CA ASN A 17 -3.00 -2.84 -11.74
C ASN A 17 -2.32 -1.62 -11.10
N ALA A 18 -2.39 -1.51 -9.76
CA ALA A 18 -1.68 -0.45 -9.03
C ALA A 18 -0.16 -0.56 -9.19
N LEU A 19 0.40 -1.78 -9.18
CA LEU A 19 1.82 -2.03 -9.41
C LEU A 19 2.24 -1.73 -10.86
N GLY A 20 1.38 -2.01 -11.84
CA GLY A 20 1.63 -1.64 -13.24
C GLY A 20 1.71 -0.13 -13.43
N LEU A 21 0.81 0.62 -12.77
CA LEU A 21 0.87 2.08 -12.76
C LEU A 21 2.13 2.59 -12.06
N ALA A 22 2.50 2.00 -10.92
CA ALA A 22 3.74 2.30 -10.21
C ALA A 22 4.97 2.09 -11.10
N LEU A 23 5.06 0.94 -11.78
CA LEU A 23 6.19 0.63 -12.66
C LEU A 23 6.29 1.63 -13.82
N ARG A 24 5.15 2.00 -14.43
CA ARG A 24 5.10 3.04 -15.46
C ARG A 24 5.63 4.38 -14.93
N SER A 25 5.16 4.83 -13.77
CA SER A 25 5.65 6.08 -13.15
C SER A 25 7.16 6.04 -12.87
N ILE A 26 7.67 4.92 -12.36
CA ILE A 26 9.10 4.74 -12.09
C ILE A 26 9.93 4.79 -13.38
N GLY A 27 9.42 4.24 -14.49
CA GLY A 27 10.05 4.35 -15.81
C GLY A 27 10.29 5.80 -16.26
N HIS A 28 9.45 6.72 -15.81
CA HIS A 28 9.60 8.17 -16.01
C HIS A 28 10.37 8.88 -14.88
N LYS A 29 11.08 8.12 -14.02
CA LYS A 29 11.81 8.63 -12.85
C LYS A 29 10.93 9.38 -11.84
N HIS A 30 9.64 9.07 -11.81
CA HIS A 30 8.75 9.64 -10.80
C HIS A 30 8.80 8.84 -9.50
N LYS A 31 8.72 9.56 -8.37
CA LYS A 31 8.70 8.94 -7.05
C LYS A 31 7.36 8.29 -6.78
N VAL A 32 7.39 7.02 -6.40
CA VAL A 32 6.25 6.19 -6.04
C VAL A 32 6.39 5.68 -4.61
N VAL A 33 5.31 5.78 -3.84
CA VAL A 33 5.22 5.17 -2.52
C VAL A 33 4.01 4.25 -2.46
N ILE A 34 4.24 3.02 -2.01
CA ILE A 34 3.19 2.04 -1.76
C ILE A 34 3.04 1.84 -0.25
N ILE A 35 1.81 1.93 0.24
CA ILE A 35 1.43 1.61 1.62
C ILE A 35 0.45 0.45 1.56
N GLN A 36 0.82 -0.67 2.18
CA GLN A 36 0.01 -1.88 2.23
C GLN A 36 -0.61 -2.03 3.62
N PHE A 37 -1.94 -2.10 3.67
CA PHE A 37 -2.69 -2.40 4.88
C PHE A 37 -2.84 -3.91 5.04
N LEU A 38 -2.90 -4.41 6.28
CA LEU A 38 -3.09 -5.84 6.60
C LEU A 38 -2.00 -6.80 6.07
N LYS A 39 -0.91 -6.27 5.49
CA LYS A 39 0.23 -7.04 4.99
C LYS A 39 1.45 -6.81 5.88
N TRP A 40 2.23 -7.88 6.09
CA TRP A 40 3.48 -7.86 6.88
C TRP A 40 4.59 -8.69 6.22
N TRP A 41 4.22 -9.58 5.30
CA TRP A 41 5.12 -10.58 4.72
C TRP A 41 6.03 -9.92 3.70
N LYS A 42 7.33 -9.96 3.96
CA LYS A 42 8.37 -9.31 3.15
C LYS A 42 8.88 -10.20 2.01
N ASN A 43 8.50 -11.48 2.00
CA ASN A 43 8.89 -12.43 0.97
C ASN A 43 7.88 -12.42 -0.19
N THR A 44 7.52 -11.23 -0.67
CA THR A 44 6.72 -10.98 -1.88
C THR A 44 7.53 -10.21 -2.92
N GLY A 45 7.20 -10.37 -4.19
CA GLY A 45 7.97 -9.78 -5.30
C GLY A 45 8.00 -8.25 -5.22
N GLU A 46 6.83 -7.65 -4.99
CA GLU A 46 6.64 -6.20 -4.86
C GLU A 46 7.37 -5.60 -3.66
N TYR A 47 7.61 -6.38 -2.60
CA TYR A 47 8.43 -5.93 -1.47
C TYR A 47 9.93 -6.08 -1.76
N LYS A 48 10.35 -7.22 -2.34
CA LYS A 48 11.76 -7.51 -2.64
C LYS A 48 12.37 -6.53 -3.64
N ILE A 49 11.62 -6.16 -4.67
CA ILE A 49 12.09 -5.33 -5.78
C ILE A 49 12.48 -3.91 -5.36
N ARG A 50 12.10 -3.45 -4.16
CA ARG A 50 12.36 -2.09 -3.66
C ARG A 50 13.81 -1.64 -3.72
N LYS A 51 14.77 -2.58 -3.56
CA LYS A 51 16.19 -2.27 -3.67
C LYS A 51 16.62 -1.97 -5.11
N MET A 52 16.02 -2.69 -6.07
CA MET A 52 16.31 -2.55 -7.49
C MET A 52 15.69 -1.28 -8.08
N LEU A 53 14.55 -0.85 -7.55
CA LEU A 53 13.81 0.34 -8.03
C LEU A 53 14.13 1.62 -7.22
N ALA A 54 15.13 1.57 -6.33
CA ALA A 54 15.62 2.76 -5.64
C ALA A 54 16.24 3.75 -6.66
N PRO A 55 16.14 5.07 -6.44
CA PRO A 55 15.50 5.75 -5.30
C PRO A 55 14.00 6.04 -5.50
N TYR A 56 13.41 5.57 -6.60
CA TYR A 56 12.07 6.00 -7.04
C TYR A 56 10.93 5.19 -6.41
N TYR A 57 11.22 4.07 -5.75
CA TYR A 57 10.20 3.20 -5.17
C TYR A 57 10.42 2.97 -3.69
N GLU A 58 9.36 3.21 -2.91
CA GLU A 58 9.30 2.86 -1.50
C GLU A 58 8.03 2.04 -1.22
N ILE A 59 8.12 1.06 -0.32
CA ILE A 59 6.99 0.23 0.09
C ILE A 59 6.99 0.06 1.61
N TYR A 60 5.82 0.27 2.21
CA TYR A 60 5.60 0.20 3.64
C TYR A 60 4.42 -0.71 3.96
N GLN A 61 4.55 -1.50 5.02
CA GLN A 61 3.59 -2.54 5.39
C GLN A 61 3.07 -2.28 6.80
N PHE A 62 1.74 -2.24 6.94
CA PHE A 62 1.00 -1.99 8.18
C PHE A 62 0.03 -3.15 8.45
N GLY A 63 0.60 -4.29 8.80
CA GLY A 63 -0.14 -5.49 9.17
C GLY A 63 0.58 -6.23 10.29
N ARG A 64 -0.20 -6.96 11.08
CA ARG A 64 0.29 -7.83 12.16
C ARG A 64 1.01 -9.03 11.57
N ARG A 65 1.99 -9.59 12.30
CA ARG A 65 2.70 -10.81 11.89
C ARG A 65 1.73 -12.00 11.86
N GLY A 66 1.73 -12.75 10.77
CA GLY A 66 0.79 -13.85 10.49
C GLY A 66 -0.44 -13.38 9.72
N TRP A 67 -1.10 -14.31 9.02
CA TRP A 67 -2.48 -14.08 8.56
C TRP A 67 -3.42 -14.69 9.57
N HIS A 68 -4.30 -13.88 10.14
CA HIS A 68 -5.20 -14.30 11.21
C HIS A 68 -6.64 -14.55 10.73
N GLY A 69 -6.92 -14.31 9.45
CA GLY A 69 -8.28 -14.33 8.91
C GLY A 69 -9.06 -13.07 9.26
N LEU A 70 -10.05 -12.73 8.43
CA LEU A 70 -10.86 -11.51 8.59
C LEU A 70 -11.69 -11.53 9.88
N SER A 71 -12.11 -12.70 10.35
CA SER A 71 -12.90 -12.87 11.57
C SER A 71 -12.12 -12.62 12.87
N ASN A 72 -10.78 -12.63 12.82
CA ASN A 72 -9.93 -12.45 14.00
C ASN A 72 -9.16 -11.12 13.97
N LEU A 73 -9.67 -10.15 13.20
CA LEU A 73 -9.15 -8.78 13.20
C LEU A 73 -9.61 -8.06 14.47
N GLY A 74 -8.68 -7.37 15.14
CA GLY A 74 -8.93 -6.78 16.45
C GLY A 74 -8.32 -5.40 16.63
N GLU A 75 -8.13 -5.01 17.89
CA GLU A 75 -7.64 -3.68 18.25
C GLU A 75 -6.21 -3.41 17.74
N GLU A 76 -5.36 -4.44 17.68
CA GLU A 76 -4.01 -4.31 17.12
C GLU A 76 -4.05 -3.98 15.63
N ASP A 77 -4.90 -4.67 14.86
CA ASP A 77 -5.08 -4.43 13.42
C ASP A 77 -5.65 -3.02 13.18
N ARG A 78 -6.60 -2.58 14.03
CA ARG A 78 -7.12 -1.19 14.07
C ARG A 78 -6.01 -0.17 14.32
N LYS A 79 -5.13 -0.42 15.30
CA LYS A 79 -3.99 0.46 15.61
C LYS A 79 -3.02 0.56 14.42
N LEU A 80 -2.72 -0.57 13.77
CA LEU A 80 -1.84 -0.62 12.61
C LEU A 80 -2.45 0.07 11.39
N ALA A 81 -3.74 -0.14 11.11
CA ALA A 81 -4.44 0.53 10.03
C ALA A 81 -4.45 2.06 10.22
N LYS A 82 -4.81 2.54 11.42
CA LYS A 82 -4.74 3.97 11.77
C LYS A 82 -3.33 4.53 11.65
N LYS A 83 -2.31 3.76 12.04
CA LYS A 83 -0.90 4.15 11.86
C LYS A 83 -0.52 4.26 10.38
N GLY A 84 -0.98 3.31 9.55
CA GLY A 84 -0.78 3.34 8.10
C GLY A 84 -1.41 4.56 7.45
N LEU A 85 -2.63 4.92 7.85
CA LEU A 85 -3.31 6.12 7.34
C LEU A 85 -2.59 7.42 7.75
N LYS A 86 -2.22 7.56 9.03
CA LYS A 86 -1.40 8.70 9.49
C LYS A 86 -0.06 8.78 8.76
N PHE A 87 0.54 7.63 8.48
CA PHE A 87 1.78 7.57 7.71
C PHE A 87 1.58 8.00 6.26
N ALA A 88 0.46 7.62 5.62
CA ALA A 88 0.10 8.11 4.29
C ALA A 88 -0.01 9.64 4.26
N GLU A 89 -0.72 10.24 5.21
CA GLU A 89 -0.83 11.70 5.34
C GLU A 89 0.54 12.38 5.46
N LYS A 90 1.42 11.81 6.30
CA LYS A 90 2.81 12.27 6.46
C LYS A 90 3.59 12.20 5.14
N ILE A 91 3.50 11.08 4.43
CA ILE A 91 4.19 10.84 3.16
C ILE A 91 3.76 11.85 2.09
N VAL A 92 2.47 12.14 1.98
CA VAL A 92 1.96 13.13 1.02
C VAL A 92 2.56 14.51 1.30
N ARG A 93 2.63 14.92 2.58
CA ARG A 93 3.14 16.24 2.97
C ARG A 93 4.65 16.36 2.79
N GLU A 94 5.40 15.36 3.25
CA GLU A 94 6.87 15.44 3.32
C GLU A 94 7.55 14.99 2.03
N LYS A 95 7.10 13.88 1.44
CA LYS A 95 7.77 13.28 0.27
C LYS A 95 7.16 13.71 -1.05
N LYS A 96 5.90 14.16 -1.04
CA LYS A 96 5.15 14.61 -2.24
C LYS A 96 5.33 13.65 -3.43
N PRO A 97 5.07 12.34 -3.27
CA PRO A 97 5.27 11.38 -4.34
C PRO A 97 4.35 11.71 -5.52
N HIS A 98 4.80 11.40 -6.73
CA HIS A 98 3.98 11.52 -7.92
C HIS A 98 2.81 10.52 -7.90
N LEU A 99 3.04 9.33 -7.34
CA LEU A 99 2.03 8.31 -7.12
C LEU A 99 2.10 7.78 -5.69
N LEU A 100 0.96 7.81 -4.99
CA LEU A 100 0.75 7.12 -3.72
C LEU A 100 -0.26 6.00 -3.94
N VAL A 101 0.13 4.77 -3.59
CA VAL A 101 -0.76 3.60 -3.62
C VAL A 101 -1.13 3.22 -2.19
N LEU A 102 -2.44 3.11 -1.92
CA LEU A 102 -2.99 2.62 -0.66
C LEU A 102 -3.59 1.22 -0.89
N ASP A 103 -2.73 0.20 -0.89
CA ASP A 103 -3.10 -1.18 -1.20
C ASP A 103 -3.83 -1.82 -0.01
N GLU A 104 -4.96 -2.49 -0.28
CA GLU A 104 -5.90 -3.07 0.71
C GLU A 104 -6.58 -2.08 1.67
N ILE A 105 -6.55 -0.77 1.40
CA ILE A 105 -7.28 0.21 2.24
C ILE A 105 -8.78 -0.06 2.26
N ASN A 106 -9.37 -0.47 1.14
CA ASN A 106 -10.78 -0.82 1.05
C ASN A 106 -11.12 -2.02 1.95
N LEU A 107 -10.21 -2.99 2.06
CA LEU A 107 -10.39 -4.15 2.93
C LEU A 107 -10.31 -3.73 4.40
N ALA A 108 -9.36 -2.86 4.76
CA ALA A 108 -9.26 -2.31 6.11
C ALA A 108 -10.55 -1.55 6.51
N LEU A 109 -11.08 -0.73 5.60
CA LEU A 109 -12.35 -0.03 5.79
C LEU A 109 -13.53 -1.00 5.92
N HIS A 110 -13.61 -2.01 5.06
CA HIS A 110 -14.66 -3.04 5.12
C HIS A 110 -14.66 -3.79 6.45
N CYS A 111 -13.48 -4.02 7.03
CA CYS A 111 -13.31 -4.65 8.33
C CYS A 111 -13.48 -3.68 9.51
N ASN A 112 -13.95 -2.44 9.27
CA ASN A 112 -14.15 -1.39 10.25
C ASN A 112 -12.89 -1.06 11.08
N LEU A 113 -11.69 -1.12 10.48
CA LEU A 113 -10.42 -0.82 11.16
C LEU A 113 -10.12 0.68 11.19
#